data_AF-A0A380JW53-F1
#
_entry.id   AF-A0A380JW53-F1
#
_cell.length_a   1.000
_cell.length_b   1.000
_cell.length_c   1.000
_cell.angle_alpha   90.00
_cell.angle_beta   90.00
_cell.angle_gamma   90.00
#
_symmetry.space_group_name_H-M   'P 1'
#
loop_
_entity.id
_entity.type
_entity.pdbx_description
1 polymer ?
#
loop_
_entity_poly.entity_id
_entity_poly.type
_entity_poly.pdbx_seq_one_letter_code
_entity_poly.pdbx_strand_id
1 'polypeptide(L)' 'MSLILDPIMADQGKLYTGFTSQHVAVMTQLAGQADLLILKVSETCLLTQTPYLGKHYSEENMKQLAIKLAALGPRHICH' A
#
# COMPACT_ATOMS: atom_id res chain seq x y z
N MET A 1 16.87 11.62 8.20
CA MET A 1 17.15 10.63 7.15
C MET A 1 15.88 10.51 6.35
N SER A 2 15.92 10.63 5.03
CA SER A 2 14.72 10.46 4.19
C SER A 2 14.49 8.97 3.90
N LEU A 3 13.31 8.45 4.20
CA LEU A 3 12.91 7.06 3.95
C LEU A 3 11.97 7.00 2.74
N ILE A 4 12.42 6.34 1.68
CA ILE A 4 11.61 6.03 0.51
C ILE A 4 11.28 4.54 0.56
N LEU A 5 10.01 4.19 0.46
CA LEU A 5 9.52 2.81 0.54
C LEU A 5 8.70 2.44 -0.69
N ASP A 6 9.09 1.32 -1.32
CA ASP A 6 8.33 0.64 -2.37
C ASP A 6 8.10 -0.83 -1.93
N PRO A 7 6.91 -1.16 -1.40
CA PRO A 7 6.60 -2.50 -0.91
C PRO A 7 6.11 -3.39 -2.06
N ILE A 8 7.06 -3.84 -2.89
CA ILE A 8 6.82 -4.74 -4.02
C ILE A 8 6.55 -6.17 -3.52
N MET A 9 5.32 -6.41 -3.05
CA MET A 9 4.93 -7.67 -2.41
C MET A 9 3.76 -8.39 -3.07
N ALA A 10 3.06 -7.73 -4.00
CA ALA A 10 1.85 -8.28 -4.58
C ALA A 10 1.57 -7.80 -6.01
N ASP A 11 0.85 -8.63 -6.74
CA ASP A 11 0.20 -8.24 -7.98
C ASP A 11 -1.19 -8.88 -8.10
N GLN A 12 -2.10 -8.20 -8.78
CA GLN A 12 -3.48 -8.66 -9.00
C GLN A 12 -4.21 -9.10 -7.71
N GLY A 13 -3.93 -8.40 -6.59
CA GLY A 13 -4.52 -8.69 -5.29
C GLY A 13 -3.96 -9.92 -4.57
N LYS A 14 -2.87 -10.53 -5.08
CA LYS A 14 -2.22 -11.69 -4.48
C LYS A 14 -0.78 -11.38 -4.12
N LEU A 15 -0.35 -11.89 -2.97
CA LEU A 15 1.05 -11.84 -2.57
C LEU A 15 1.90 -12.69 -3.52
N TYR A 16 3.11 -12.22 -3.82
CA TYR A 16 4.10 -13.04 -4.51
C TYR A 16 4.49 -14.26 -3.65
N THR A 17 4.87 -15.34 -4.31
CA THR A 17 5.38 -16.55 -3.63
C THR A 17 6.55 -16.18 -2.72
N GLY A 18 6.47 -16.62 -1.46
CA GLY A 18 7.48 -16.30 -0.44
C GLY A 18 7.11 -15.12 0.47
N PHE A 19 6.14 -14.28 0.07
CA PHE A 19 5.58 -13.28 0.97
C PHE A 19 4.47 -13.88 1.83
N THR A 20 4.39 -13.38 3.07
CA THR A 20 3.45 -13.85 4.08
C THR A 20 2.78 -12.64 4.73
N SER A 21 1.72 -12.87 5.49
CA SER A 21 1.04 -11.81 6.24
C SER A 21 1.97 -11.09 7.24
N GLN A 22 3.03 -11.75 7.71
CA GLN A 22 4.05 -11.11 8.55
C GLN A 22 4.85 -10.07 7.78
N HIS A 23 5.22 -10.35 6.53
CA HIS A 23 5.90 -9.38 5.67
C HIS A 23 5.03 -8.15 5.41
N VAL A 24 3.72 -8.37 5.19
CA VAL A 24 2.75 -7.27 5.03
C VAL A 24 2.70 -6.42 6.30
N ALA A 25 2.63 -7.05 7.48
CA ALA A 25 2.56 -6.31 8.75
C ALA A 25 3.80 -5.42 8.97
N VAL A 26 5.01 -5.95 8.70
CA VAL A 26 6.25 -5.18 8.79
C VAL A 26 6.27 -4.05 7.75
N MET A 27 5.83 -4.31 6.51
CA MET A 27 5.75 -3.26 5.49
C MET A 27 4.74 -2.16 5.86
N THR A 28 3.62 -2.49 6.48
CA THR A 28 2.67 -1.49 7.00
C THR A 28 3.30 -0.61 8.07
N GLN A 29 4.12 -1.18 8.97
CA GLN A 29 4.84 -0.40 9.99
C GLN A 29 5.91 0.52 9.39
N LEU A 30 6.60 0.07 8.33
CA LEU A 30 7.58 0.89 7.61
C LEU A 30 6.89 1.99 6.80
N ALA A 31 5.74 1.70 6.20
CA ALA A 31 4.96 2.66 5.42
C ALA A 31 4.52 3.85 6.27
N GLY A 32 4.18 3.65 7.54
CA GLY A 32 3.85 4.73 8.46
C GLY A 32 5.02 5.65 8.84
N GLN A 33 6.26 5.22 8.57
CA GLN A 33 7.47 6.00 8.84
C GLN A 33 8.08 6.59 7.56
N ALA A 34 7.54 6.26 6.38
CA ALA A 34 8.11 6.65 5.10
C ALA A 34 7.84 8.13 4.79
N ASP A 35 8.87 8.83 4.29
CA ASP A 35 8.70 10.19 3.74
C ASP A 35 8.05 10.15 2.36
N LEU A 36 8.34 9.09 1.58
CA LEU A 36 7.75 8.83 0.28
C LEU A 36 7.38 7.35 0.18
N LEU A 37 6.11 7.09 -0.09
CA LEU A 37 5.56 5.76 -0.28
C LEU A 37 5.10 5.60 -1.73
N ILE A 38 5.67 4.62 -2.43
CA ILE A 38 5.39 4.32 -3.84
C ILE A 38 4.69 2.97 -3.89
N LEU A 39 3.44 2.92 -4.36
CA LEU A 39 2.61 1.72 -4.31
C LEU A 39 1.77 1.58 -5.57
N LYS A 40 1.54 0.34 -6.01
CA LYS A 40 0.43 0.00 -6.91
C LYS A 40 -0.87 -0.21 -6.13
N VAL A 41 -2.00 -0.24 -6.85
CA VAL A 41 -3.33 -0.54 -6.27
C VAL A 41 -3.34 -1.85 -5.49
N SER A 42 -2.67 -2.89 -6.02
CA SER A 42 -2.58 -4.21 -5.38
C SER A 42 -1.98 -4.12 -3.97
N GLU A 43 -0.88 -3.40 -3.84
CA GLU A 43 -0.13 -3.24 -2.58
C GLU A 43 -0.88 -2.28 -1.64
N THR A 44 -1.48 -1.22 -2.19
CA THR A 44 -2.34 -0.29 -1.45
C THR A 44 -3.53 -1.00 -0.81
N CYS A 45 -4.22 -1.86 -1.56
CA CYS A 45 -5.34 -2.65 -1.05
C CYS A 45 -4.89 -3.56 0.11
N LEU A 46 -3.73 -4.21 -0.02
CA LEU A 46 -3.18 -5.06 1.03
C LEU A 46 -2.81 -4.27 2.30
N LEU A 47 -2.09 -3.16 2.17
CA LEU A 47 -1.68 -2.33 3.31
C LEU A 47 -2.87 -1.70 4.03
N THR A 48 -3.90 -1.31 3.29
CA THR A 48 -5.12 -0.71 3.84
C THR A 48 -6.17 -1.74 4.27
N GLN A 49 -5.87 -3.03 4.15
CA GLN A 49 -6.81 -4.14 4.37
C GLN A 49 -8.14 -3.96 3.61
N THR A 50 -8.06 -3.35 2.44
CA THR A 50 -9.21 -3.13 1.55
C THR A 50 -9.28 -4.30 0.57
N PRO A 51 -10.48 -4.84 0.26
CA PRO A 51 -10.64 -5.82 -0.81
C PRO A 51 -10.02 -5.33 -2.10
N TYR A 52 -9.34 -6.22 -2.84
CA TYR A 52 -8.72 -5.86 -4.10
C TYR A 52 -9.77 -5.34 -5.10
N LEU A 53 -9.59 -4.11 -5.56
CA LEU A 53 -10.56 -3.42 -6.42
C LEU A 53 -10.52 -3.86 -7.89
N GLY A 54 -9.56 -4.69 -8.29
CA GLY A 54 -9.41 -5.12 -9.68
C GLY A 54 -8.84 -4.02 -10.59
N LYS A 55 -9.06 -4.19 -11.90
CA LYS A 55 -8.61 -3.24 -12.93
C LYS A 55 -9.55 -2.03 -13.11
N HIS A 56 -10.76 -2.11 -12.59
CA HIS A 56 -11.79 -1.08 -12.77
C HIS A 56 -12.20 -0.55 -11.40
N TYR A 57 -11.59 0.55 -10.99
CA TYR A 57 -11.92 1.27 -9.77
C TYR A 57 -12.30 2.71 -10.12
N SER A 58 -13.23 3.27 -9.36
CA SER A 58 -13.63 4.67 -9.50
C SER A 58 -12.60 5.59 -8.84
N GLU A 59 -12.65 6.87 -9.21
CA GLU A 59 -11.87 7.91 -8.53
C GLU A 59 -12.20 7.96 -7.02
N GLU A 60 -13.45 7.70 -6.66
CA GLU A 60 -13.88 7.64 -5.26
C GLU A 60 -13.21 6.49 -4.50
N ASN A 61 -13.09 5.30 -5.10
CA ASN A 61 -12.34 4.20 -4.51
C ASN A 61 -10.88 4.60 -4.26
N MET A 62 -10.25 5.32 -5.21
CA MET A 62 -8.87 5.77 -5.04
C MET A 62 -8.73 6.83 -3.94
N LYS A 63 -9.69 7.77 -3.83
CA LYS A 63 -9.73 8.74 -2.72
C LYS A 63 -9.84 8.03 -1.37
N GLN A 64 -10.71 7.02 -1.26
CA GLN A 64 -10.83 6.24 -0.03
C GLN A 64 -9.54 5.51 0.33
N LEU A 65 -8.86 4.92 -0.66
CA LEU A 65 -7.55 4.29 -0.47
C LEU A 65 -6.49 5.30 -0.03
N ALA A 66 -6.43 6.48 -0.66
CA ALA A 66 -5.49 7.53 -0.30
C ALA A 66 -5.71 8.04 1.13
N ILE A 67 -6.96 8.19 1.58
CA ILE A 67 -7.30 8.55 2.97
C ILE A 67 -6.79 7.48 3.94
N LYS A 68 -7.04 6.20 3.65
CA LYS A 68 -6.57 5.09 4.49
C LYS A 68 -5.04 5.00 4.53
N LEU A 69 -4.37 5.24 3.40
CA LEU A 69 -2.92 5.28 3.33
C LEU A 69 -2.34 6.47 4.12
N ALA A 70 -2.93 7.66 3.99
CA ALA A 70 -2.51 8.83 4.74
C ALA A 70 -2.65 8.60 6.26
N ALA A 71 -3.66 7.84 6.70
CA ALA A 71 -3.83 7.45 8.09
C ALA A 71 -2.71 6.53 8.63
N LEU A 72 -1.91 5.90 7.76
CA LEU A 72 -0.74 5.12 8.19
C LEU A 72 0.40 6.02 8.68
N GLY A 73 0.47 7.27 8.23
CA GLY A 73 1.52 8.24 8.59
C GLY A 73 2.57 8.64 7.53
N PRO A 74 2.55 8.19 6.26
CA PRO A 74 3.57 8.62 5.30
C PRO A 74 3.43 10.11 4.97
N ARG A 75 4.54 10.79 4.69
CA ARG A 75 4.51 12.23 4.36
C ARG A 75 4.04 12.50 2.93
N HIS A 76 4.44 11.64 1.99
CA HIS A 76 4.05 11.74 0.59
C HIS A 76 3.69 10.35 0.05
N ILE A 77 2.67 10.30 -0.79
CA ILE A 77 2.19 9.07 -1.44
C ILE A 77 2.25 9.32 -2.95
N CYS A 78 2.88 8.42 -3.69
CA CYS A 78 2.94 8.46 -5.15
C CYS A 78 2.41 7.12 -5.70
N HIS A 79 1.60 7.21 -6.75
CA HIS A 79 1.01 6.07 -7.45
C HIS A 79 1.42 6.14 -8.92
#